data_AF-A0A2I1DJ83-F1
#
_entry.id   AF-A0A2I1DJ83-F1
#
_cell.length_a   1.000
_cell.length_b   1.000
_cell.length_c   1.000
_cell.angle_alpha   90.00
_cell.angle_beta   90.00
_cell.angle_gamma   90.00
#
_symmetry.space_group_name_H-M   'P 1'
#
loop_
_entity.id
_entity.type
_entity.pdbx_description
1 polymer ?
#
loop_
_entity_poly.entity_id
_entity_poly.type
_entity_poly.pdbx_seq_one_letter_code
_entity_poly.pdbx_strand_id
1 'polypeptide(L)'
;MPNSTIIIQRNSGFTLIELMIVIAIIGILAAIAIPQYFAYIETAKAQTVAGNLKMAVDAVTNAFAASNNGDKTDIYSTLNGQSAHDVADPVYGTGTPAFVTGGTASACGQVAISASTISQSAPQQVSVMVKTTGCSGNLGTVIARACSAAGFPSAATGSGVLITQNGKVTP
;
A
#
# COMPACT_ATOMS: atom_id res chain seq x y z
N MET A 1 -62.42 -33.29 34.83
CA MET A 1 -61.15 -33.80 34.31
C MET A 1 -60.91 -33.08 32.98
N PRO A 2 -59.93 -32.17 32.84
CA PRO A 2 -59.69 -31.49 31.58
C PRO A 2 -58.87 -32.39 30.64
N ASN A 3 -59.27 -32.47 29.37
CA ASN A 3 -58.56 -33.20 28.33
C ASN A 3 -57.26 -32.48 27.99
N SER A 4 -56.12 -33.08 28.37
CA SER A 4 -54.80 -32.60 27.98
C SER A 4 -54.53 -32.94 26.52
N THR A 5 -54.70 -31.98 25.62
CA THR A 5 -54.33 -32.11 24.21
C THR A 5 -52.80 -32.10 24.09
N ILE A 6 -52.21 -33.25 23.74
CA ILE A 6 -50.77 -33.38 23.49
C ILE A 6 -50.46 -32.73 22.13
N ILE A 7 -49.77 -31.60 22.17
CA ILE A 7 -49.21 -30.93 20.98
C ILE A 7 -47.90 -31.64 20.61
N ILE A 8 -47.93 -32.47 19.55
CA ILE A 8 -46.72 -33.11 19.01
C ILE A 8 -45.95 -32.06 18.21
N GLN A 9 -44.93 -31.45 18.81
CA GLN A 9 -43.97 -30.64 18.06
C GLN A 9 -43.12 -31.57 17.18
N ARG A 10 -43.21 -31.41 15.85
CA ARG A 10 -42.32 -32.11 14.93
C ARG A 10 -40.92 -31.51 15.09
N ASN A 11 -39.99 -32.30 15.60
CA ASN A 11 -38.58 -31.94 15.63
C ASN A 11 -38.03 -32.00 14.19
N SER A 12 -38.10 -30.90 13.45
CA SER A 12 -37.41 -30.73 12.18
C SER A 12 -35.92 -30.53 12.44
N GLY A 13 -35.19 -31.64 12.55
CA GLY A 13 -33.73 -31.65 12.66
C GLY A 13 -33.05 -31.64 11.29
N PHE A 14 -31.92 -30.95 11.18
CA PHE A 14 -31.04 -30.96 10.01
C PHE A 14 -30.42 -32.36 9.87
N THR A 15 -30.41 -32.94 8.67
CA THR A 15 -29.80 -34.25 8.44
C THR A 15 -28.28 -34.14 8.31
N LEU A 16 -27.57 -35.19 8.71
CA LEU A 16 -26.10 -35.26 8.54
C LEU A 16 -25.70 -35.20 7.06
N ILE A 17 -26.53 -35.72 6.15
CA ILE A 17 -26.28 -35.68 4.72
C ILE A 17 -26.43 -34.27 4.13
N GLU A 18 -27.41 -33.49 4.61
CA GLU A 18 -27.54 -32.07 4.24
C GLU A 18 -26.28 -31.30 4.65
N LEU A 19 -25.76 -31.55 5.85
CA LEU A 19 -24.54 -30.90 6.32
C LEU A 19 -23.30 -31.35 5.50
N MET A 20 -23.20 -32.62 5.13
CA MET A 20 -22.11 -33.14 4.29
C MET A 20 -22.08 -32.52 2.89
N ILE A 21 -23.22 -32.33 2.26
CA ILE A 21 -23.29 -31.69 0.93
C ILE A 21 -22.90 -30.21 1.04
N VAL A 22 -23.34 -29.52 2.09
CA VAL A 22 -23.00 -28.10 2.31
C VAL A 22 -21.50 -27.91 2.47
N ILE A 23 -20.82 -28.72 3.29
CA ILE A 23 -19.37 -28.61 3.45
C ILE A 23 -18.61 -28.96 2.17
N ALA A 24 -19.12 -29.89 1.36
CA ALA A 24 -18.51 -30.24 0.08
C ALA A 24 -18.57 -29.07 -0.91
N ILE A 25 -19.72 -28.39 -1.00
CA ILE A 25 -19.89 -27.21 -1.86
C ILE A 25 -19.02 -26.04 -1.35
N ILE A 26 -19.01 -25.78 -0.03
CA ILE A 26 -18.16 -24.75 0.57
C ILE A 26 -16.68 -25.03 0.27
N GLY A 27 -16.23 -26.29 0.34
CA GLY A 27 -14.86 -26.69 0.03
C GLY A 27 -14.45 -26.35 -1.41
N ILE A 28 -15.33 -26.63 -2.38
CA ILE A 28 -15.08 -26.30 -3.80
C ILE A 28 -15.00 -24.78 -4.00
N LEU A 29 -15.93 -24.02 -3.43
CA LEU A 29 -15.93 -22.56 -3.54
C LEU A 29 -14.69 -21.94 -2.87
N ALA A 30 -14.31 -22.42 -1.69
CA ALA A 30 -13.14 -21.93 -0.97
C ALA A 30 -11.84 -22.15 -1.74
N ALA A 31 -11.69 -23.31 -2.41
CA ALA A 31 -10.50 -23.61 -3.20
C ALA A 31 -10.25 -22.61 -4.35
N ILE A 32 -11.31 -22.06 -4.96
CA ILE A 32 -11.22 -21.07 -6.03
C ILE A 32 -11.12 -19.64 -5.46
N ALA A 33 -11.95 -19.33 -4.44
CA ALA A 33 -12.07 -17.98 -3.92
C ALA A 33 -10.84 -17.51 -3.14
N ILE A 34 -10.21 -18.38 -2.35
CA ILE A 34 -9.07 -18.02 -1.49
C ILE A 34 -7.87 -17.47 -2.29
N PRO A 35 -7.34 -18.15 -3.33
CA PRO A 35 -6.19 -17.62 -4.09
C PRO A 35 -6.53 -16.32 -4.83
N GLN A 36 -7.76 -16.19 -5.36
CA GLN A 36 -8.21 -14.96 -6.02
C GLN A 36 -8.30 -13.79 -5.04
N TYR A 37 -8.81 -14.02 -3.84
CA TYR A 37 -8.90 -13.01 -2.79
C TYR A 37 -7.52 -12.50 -2.38
N PHE A 38 -6.53 -13.37 -2.19
CA PHE A 38 -5.17 -12.93 -1.88
C PHE A 38 -4.54 -12.08 -2.99
N ALA A 39 -4.72 -12.47 -4.26
CA ALA A 39 -4.23 -11.68 -5.38
C ALA A 39 -4.91 -10.30 -5.47
N TYR A 40 -6.21 -10.22 -5.16
CA TYR A 40 -6.94 -8.95 -5.08
C TYR A 40 -6.37 -8.03 -4.00
N ILE A 41 -6.12 -8.58 -2.79
CA ILE A 41 -5.51 -7.82 -1.70
C ILE A 41 -4.12 -7.34 -2.10
N GLU A 42 -3.24 -8.20 -2.64
CA GLU A 42 -1.91 -7.79 -3.11
C GLU A 42 -1.98 -6.64 -4.13
N THR A 43 -2.93 -6.71 -5.06
CA THR A 43 -3.14 -5.64 -6.06
C THR A 43 -3.59 -4.35 -5.41
N ALA A 44 -4.54 -4.39 -4.47
CA ALA A 44 -5.00 -3.20 -3.75
C ALA A 44 -3.84 -2.53 -2.97
N LYS A 45 -3.04 -3.34 -2.26
CA LYS A 45 -1.85 -2.85 -1.54
C LYS A 45 -0.86 -2.16 -2.48
N ALA A 46 -0.59 -2.77 -3.64
CA ALA A 46 0.31 -2.20 -4.64
C ALA A 46 -0.18 -0.88 -5.23
N GLN A 47 -1.49 -0.73 -5.47
CA GLN A 47 -2.06 0.54 -5.94
C GLN A 47 -1.91 1.66 -4.91
N THR A 48 -2.09 1.36 -3.62
CA THR A 48 -1.87 2.34 -2.56
C THR A 48 -0.41 2.79 -2.49
N VAL A 49 0.54 1.85 -2.62
CA VAL A 49 1.98 2.19 -2.69
C VAL A 49 2.30 3.07 -3.88
N ALA A 50 1.73 2.79 -5.07
CA ALA A 50 1.90 3.64 -6.24
C ALA A 50 1.31 5.05 -6.04
N GLY A 51 0.18 5.16 -5.35
CA GLY A 51 -0.39 6.44 -4.91
C GLY A 51 0.55 7.20 -3.95
N ASN A 52 1.12 6.52 -2.97
CA ASN A 52 2.11 7.11 -2.06
C ASN A 52 3.35 7.61 -2.81
N LEU A 53 3.87 6.83 -3.76
CA LEU A 53 4.96 7.27 -4.63
C LEU A 53 4.62 8.56 -5.36
N LYS A 54 3.43 8.66 -5.97
CA LYS A 54 2.97 9.88 -6.65
C LYS A 54 2.96 11.07 -5.70
N MET A 55 2.44 10.90 -4.48
CA MET A 55 2.42 11.94 -3.45
C MET A 55 3.84 12.38 -3.05
N ALA A 56 4.78 11.44 -2.91
CA ALA A 56 6.17 11.77 -2.61
C ALA A 56 6.84 12.56 -3.75
N VAL A 57 6.62 12.16 -5.00
CA VAL A 57 7.14 12.87 -6.17
C VAL A 57 6.59 14.29 -6.24
N ASP A 58 5.27 14.46 -6.01
CA ASP A 58 4.63 15.77 -6.02
C ASP A 58 5.13 16.65 -4.86
N ALA A 59 5.30 16.09 -3.66
CA ALA A 59 5.83 16.80 -2.50
C ALA A 59 7.27 17.29 -2.73
N VAL A 60 8.14 16.44 -3.29
CA VAL A 60 9.52 16.82 -3.63
C VAL A 60 9.54 17.90 -4.72
N THR A 61 8.68 17.77 -5.74
CA THR A 61 8.58 18.75 -6.84
C THR A 61 8.13 20.12 -6.30
N ASN A 62 7.12 20.15 -5.44
CA ASN A 62 6.64 21.37 -4.80
C ASN A 62 7.69 21.99 -3.87
N ALA A 63 8.43 21.16 -3.12
CA ALA A 63 9.52 21.61 -2.27
C ALA A 63 10.67 22.25 -3.08
N PHE A 64 10.98 21.72 -4.26
CA PHE A 64 11.91 22.37 -5.19
C PHE A 64 11.38 23.70 -5.73
N ALA A 65 10.09 23.76 -6.08
CA ALA A 65 9.48 25.01 -6.53
C ALA A 65 9.52 26.11 -5.44
N ALA A 66 9.22 25.77 -4.18
CA ALA A 66 9.32 26.69 -3.05
C ALA A 66 10.79 27.10 -2.79
N SER A 67 11.72 26.15 -2.88
CA SER A 67 13.16 26.39 -2.73
C SER A 67 13.72 27.38 -3.76
N ASN A 68 13.18 27.41 -4.98
CA ASN A 68 13.55 28.42 -5.98
C ASN A 68 13.19 29.84 -5.54
N ASN A 69 12.16 30.01 -4.70
CA ASN A 69 11.80 31.30 -4.08
C ASN A 69 12.65 31.65 -2.84
N GLY A 70 13.63 30.82 -2.48
CA GLY A 70 14.49 30.99 -1.31
C GLY A 70 14.01 30.29 -0.05
N ASP A 71 12.88 29.58 -0.11
CA ASP A 71 12.32 28.88 1.05
C ASP A 71 13.11 27.60 1.39
N LYS A 72 13.10 27.25 2.67
CA LYS A 72 13.57 25.94 3.15
C LYS A 72 12.36 25.07 3.44
N THR A 73 12.22 23.98 2.71
CA THR A 73 11.08 23.07 2.83
C THR A 73 11.51 21.77 3.49
N ASP A 74 10.89 21.43 4.61
CA ASP A 74 11.01 20.11 5.22
C ASP A 74 9.99 19.17 4.55
N ILE A 75 10.50 18.17 3.83
CA ILE A 75 9.69 17.19 3.09
C ILE A 75 8.88 16.33 4.06
N TYR A 76 9.45 15.98 5.22
CA TYR A 76 8.75 15.24 6.25
C TYR A 76 7.53 16.02 6.70
N SER A 77 7.68 17.31 7.01
CA SER A 77 6.54 18.18 7.40
C SER A 77 5.53 18.40 6.27
N THR A 78 5.97 18.49 5.01
CA THR A 78 5.10 18.68 3.84
C THR A 78 4.21 17.46 3.63
N LEU A 79 4.76 16.26 3.85
CA LEU A 79 4.01 15.02 3.84
C LEU A 79 3.18 14.86 5.12
N ASN A 80 3.70 15.26 6.29
CA ASN A 80 3.10 15.06 7.61
C ASN A 80 2.03 16.10 8.00
N GLY A 81 1.95 17.25 7.33
CA GLY A 81 0.87 18.22 7.46
C GLY A 81 -0.52 17.70 7.04
N GLN A 82 -0.57 16.46 6.53
CA GLN A 82 -1.77 15.77 6.04
C GLN A 82 -2.01 14.39 6.69
N SER A 83 -1.40 14.08 7.84
CA SER A 83 -1.51 12.76 8.52
C SER A 83 -0.75 11.59 7.84
N ALA A 84 0.29 11.85 7.05
CA ALA A 84 0.98 10.82 6.25
C ALA A 84 1.89 9.82 7.01
N HIS A 85 2.04 9.91 8.34
CA HIS A 85 2.61 8.79 9.12
C HIS A 85 1.61 7.67 9.37
N ASP A 86 0.31 7.98 9.26
CA ASP A 86 -0.79 7.09 9.60
C ASP A 86 -1.78 6.89 8.44
N VAL A 87 -1.40 7.19 7.20
CA VAL A 87 -2.02 6.49 6.07
C VAL A 87 -1.56 5.05 6.23
N ALA A 88 -2.36 4.29 6.99
CA ALA A 88 -2.07 2.95 7.48
C ALA A 88 -1.23 2.19 6.46
N ASP A 89 -0.07 1.72 6.90
CA ASP A 89 0.86 0.93 6.09
C ASP A 89 0.07 0.06 5.09
N PRO A 90 0.17 0.34 3.79
CA PRO A 90 -0.61 -0.37 2.80
C PRO A 90 -0.20 -1.83 2.72
N VAL A 91 0.98 -2.21 3.21
CA VAL A 91 1.55 -3.55 3.09
C VAL A 91 1.49 -4.37 4.38
N TYR A 92 1.94 -3.85 5.53
CA TYR A 92 2.05 -4.65 6.78
C TYR A 92 1.18 -4.20 7.96
N GLY A 93 0.47 -3.07 7.89
CA GLY A 93 -0.32 -2.56 9.02
C GLY A 93 0.49 -1.80 10.08
N THR A 94 -0.20 -1.32 11.12
CA THR A 94 0.22 -0.26 12.06
C THR A 94 1.68 -0.30 12.54
N GLY A 95 2.36 0.86 12.47
CA GLY A 95 3.68 1.10 13.10
C GLY A 95 4.83 1.38 12.12
N THR A 96 4.61 1.14 10.82
CA THR A 96 5.55 1.39 9.72
C THR A 96 5.09 2.60 8.91
N PRO A 97 5.85 3.71 8.88
CA PRO A 97 5.43 4.89 8.12
C PRO A 97 5.47 4.60 6.62
N ALA A 98 4.50 5.12 5.87
CA ALA A 98 4.48 5.01 4.41
C ALA A 98 5.68 5.70 3.74
N PHE A 99 6.21 6.74 4.40
CA PHE A 99 7.30 7.58 3.91
C PHE A 99 8.49 7.55 4.88
N VAL A 100 9.69 7.47 4.32
CA VAL A 100 10.96 7.65 5.04
C VAL A 100 11.74 8.75 4.33
N THR A 101 12.12 9.80 5.04
CA THR A 101 12.88 10.93 4.50
C THR A 101 14.32 10.93 5.02
N GLY A 102 15.28 11.26 4.17
CA GLY A 102 16.70 11.35 4.55
C GLY A 102 17.35 9.99 4.84
N GLY A 103 16.76 8.89 4.36
CA GLY A 103 17.21 7.54 4.66
C GLY A 103 16.70 6.50 3.67
N THR A 104 16.89 5.23 4.01
CA THR A 104 16.45 4.09 3.19
C THR A 104 15.18 3.46 3.78
N ALA A 105 14.35 2.90 2.89
CA ALA A 105 13.16 2.16 3.31
C ALA A 105 13.54 0.85 4.01
N SER A 106 12.85 0.55 5.12
CA SER A 106 13.11 -0.62 5.97
C SER A 106 12.13 -1.77 5.73
N ALA A 107 10.92 -1.47 5.28
CA ALA A 107 9.87 -2.44 4.97
C ALA A 107 9.41 -2.36 3.51
N CYS A 108 8.92 -3.47 2.94
CA CYS A 108 8.25 -3.47 1.63
C CYS A 108 7.13 -2.43 1.56
N GLY A 109 6.98 -1.80 0.39
CA GLY A 109 5.96 -0.80 0.13
C GLY A 109 6.26 0.59 0.69
N GLN A 110 7.29 0.75 1.52
CA GLN A 110 7.71 2.07 1.98
C GLN A 110 8.36 2.88 0.85
N VAL A 111 8.03 4.16 0.82
CA VAL A 111 8.59 5.15 -0.09
C VAL A 111 9.74 5.87 0.62
N ALA A 112 10.96 5.64 0.17
CA ALA A 112 12.16 6.35 0.63
C ALA A 112 12.41 7.59 -0.22
N ILE A 113 12.68 8.70 0.45
CA ILE A 113 13.03 9.98 -0.15
C ILE A 113 14.43 10.33 0.36
N SER A 114 15.38 10.58 -0.54
CA SER A 114 16.78 10.72 -0.18
C SER A 114 17.09 11.97 0.66
N ALA A 115 16.16 12.92 0.75
CA ALA A 115 16.30 14.17 1.49
C ALA A 115 15.18 14.35 2.52
N SER A 116 15.49 14.97 3.65
CA SER A 116 14.51 15.46 4.63
C SER A 116 14.19 16.94 4.45
N THR A 117 15.15 17.73 3.95
CA THR A 117 14.97 19.17 3.73
C THR A 117 15.52 19.56 2.37
N ILE A 118 14.79 20.43 1.66
CA ILE A 118 15.20 21.05 0.40
C ILE A 118 15.33 22.55 0.60
N SER A 119 16.42 23.11 0.09
CA SER A 119 16.71 24.55 0.08
C SER A 119 17.31 24.95 -1.27
N GLN A 120 17.44 26.25 -1.52
CA GLN A 120 17.97 26.74 -2.80
C GLN A 120 19.40 26.23 -3.09
N SER A 121 20.19 25.98 -2.03
CA SER A 121 21.60 25.60 -2.14
C SER A 121 21.82 24.08 -2.16
N ALA A 122 20.98 23.30 -1.49
CA ALA A 122 21.08 21.84 -1.44
C ALA A 122 19.82 21.16 -0.87
N PRO A 123 19.59 19.88 -1.21
CA PRO A 123 20.22 19.14 -2.31
C PRO A 123 19.69 19.64 -3.67
N GLN A 124 20.47 19.48 -4.75
CA GLN A 124 20.08 19.89 -6.10
C GLN A 124 19.26 18.81 -6.86
N GLN A 125 19.23 17.61 -6.28
CA GLN A 125 18.51 16.45 -6.78
C GLN A 125 18.10 15.56 -5.61
N VAL A 126 16.92 14.96 -5.72
CA VAL A 126 16.36 14.03 -4.75
C VAL A 126 15.91 12.77 -5.49
N SER A 127 16.21 11.60 -4.93
CA SER A 127 15.66 10.34 -5.40
C SER A 127 14.49 9.90 -4.53
N VAL A 128 13.45 9.37 -5.18
CA VAL A 128 12.29 8.74 -4.55
C VAL A 128 12.25 7.28 -4.97
N MET A 129 12.26 6.37 -4.01
CA MET A 129 12.39 4.94 -4.23
C MET A 129 11.31 4.18 -3.46
N VAL A 130 10.82 3.09 -4.01
CA VAL A 130 9.87 2.19 -3.35
C VAL A 130 10.56 0.87 -3.04
N LYS A 131 10.51 0.42 -1.79
CA LYS A 131 11.08 -0.88 -1.43
C LYS A 131 10.19 -2.02 -1.89
N THR A 132 10.75 -2.89 -2.72
CA THR A 132 10.10 -4.11 -3.24
C THR A 132 10.74 -5.40 -2.75
N THR A 133 11.73 -5.31 -1.86
CA THR A 133 12.38 -6.45 -1.20
C THR A 133 11.78 -6.70 0.18
N GLY A 134 11.86 -7.94 0.65
CA GLY A 134 11.26 -8.35 1.94
C GLY A 134 9.73 -8.48 1.91
N CYS A 135 9.11 -8.34 0.73
CA CYS A 135 7.67 -8.53 0.54
C CYS A 135 7.27 -10.01 0.67
N SER A 136 6.08 -10.28 1.20
CA SER A 136 5.50 -11.62 1.18
C SER A 136 4.90 -11.94 -0.19
N GLY A 137 5.02 -13.19 -0.63
CA GLY A 137 4.43 -13.65 -1.90
C GLY A 137 4.95 -12.87 -3.10
N ASN A 138 4.03 -12.50 -4.01
CA ASN A 138 4.37 -11.79 -5.24
C ASN A 138 4.30 -10.27 -5.09
N LEU A 139 3.98 -9.76 -3.90
CA LEU A 139 3.66 -8.36 -3.69
C LEU A 139 4.74 -7.38 -4.18
N GLY A 140 6.03 -7.69 -4.01
CA GLY A 140 7.12 -6.84 -4.51
C GLY A 140 7.08 -6.63 -6.03
N THR A 141 6.76 -7.69 -6.78
CA THR A 141 6.60 -7.63 -8.24
C THR A 141 5.33 -6.89 -8.64
N VAL A 142 4.24 -7.06 -7.90
CA VAL A 142 2.98 -6.36 -8.14
C VAL A 142 3.13 -4.86 -7.88
N ILE A 143 3.84 -4.48 -6.81
CA ILE A 143 4.22 -3.09 -6.53
C ILE A 143 5.05 -2.51 -7.67
N ALA A 144 6.08 -3.22 -8.15
CA ALA A 144 6.90 -2.75 -9.26
C ALA A 144 6.06 -2.49 -10.53
N ARG A 145 5.12 -3.38 -10.83
CA ARG A 145 4.19 -3.20 -11.97
C ARG A 145 3.24 -2.01 -11.75
N ALA A 146 2.75 -1.81 -10.54
CA ALA A 146 1.89 -0.67 -10.20
C ALA A 146 2.64 0.67 -10.33
N CYS A 147 3.90 0.75 -9.87
CA CYS A 147 4.74 1.93 -10.04
C CYS A 147 5.01 2.23 -11.53
N SER A 148 5.32 1.20 -12.33
CA SER A 148 5.47 1.35 -13.79
C SER A 148 4.18 1.84 -14.45
N ALA A 149 3.02 1.30 -14.07
CA ALA A 149 1.73 1.75 -14.57
C ALA A 149 1.40 3.20 -14.17
N ALA A 150 1.90 3.66 -13.03
CA ALA A 150 1.81 5.05 -12.58
C ALA A 150 2.80 6.00 -13.29
N GLY A 151 3.61 5.50 -14.24
CA GLY A 151 4.58 6.30 -15.00
C GLY A 151 5.98 6.36 -14.39
N PHE A 152 6.26 5.55 -13.37
CA PHE A 152 7.53 5.57 -12.63
C PHE A 152 8.21 4.18 -12.63
N PRO A 153 8.68 3.70 -13.79
CA PRO A 153 9.24 2.35 -13.92
C PRO A 153 10.50 2.09 -13.08
N SER A 154 11.36 3.09 -12.80
CA SER A 154 12.55 2.89 -11.96
C SER A 154 12.30 3.15 -10.48
N ALA A 155 11.08 3.53 -10.06
CA ALA A 155 10.78 3.75 -8.65
C ALA A 155 10.96 2.50 -7.80
N ALA A 156 10.64 1.33 -8.36
CA ALA A 156 10.76 0.03 -7.70
C ALA A 156 12.10 -0.67 -7.96
N THR A 157 13.03 0.01 -8.63
CA THR A 157 14.40 -0.49 -8.90
C THR A 157 15.41 0.29 -8.07
N GLY A 158 16.67 -0.16 -8.05
CA GLY A 158 17.73 0.52 -7.31
C GLY A 158 18.06 1.94 -7.79
N SER A 159 17.51 2.39 -8.92
CA SER A 159 17.75 3.71 -9.51
C SER A 159 16.83 4.81 -8.99
N GLY A 160 15.59 4.47 -8.61
CA GLY A 160 14.60 5.43 -8.14
C GLY A 160 14.11 6.43 -9.18
N VAL A 161 13.11 7.23 -8.82
CA VAL A 161 12.69 8.41 -9.57
C VAL A 161 13.54 9.59 -9.13
N LEU A 162 14.24 10.24 -10.06
CA LEU A 162 15.08 11.38 -9.73
C LEU A 162 14.41 12.69 -10.09
N ILE A 163 14.36 13.61 -9.12
CA ILE A 163 13.73 14.91 -9.25
C ILE A 163 14.81 15.96 -9.02
N THR A 164 14.97 16.90 -9.95
CA THR A 164 15.97 17.98 -9.83
C THR A 164 15.33 19.32 -9.49
N GLN A 165 16.13 20.25 -8.97
CA GLN A 165 15.67 21.62 -8.65
C GLN A 165 15.05 22.35 -9.85
N ASN A 166 15.46 22.00 -11.07
CA ASN A 166 14.92 22.55 -12.31
C ASN A 166 13.55 21.95 -12.70
N GLY A 167 12.91 21.17 -11.83
CA GLY A 167 11.61 20.54 -12.07
C GLY A 167 11.64 19.33 -13.01
N LYS A 168 12.83 18.84 -13.38
CA LYS A 168 12.94 17.64 -14.21
C LYS A 168 12.73 16.40 -13.35
N VAL A 169 11.73 15.60 -13.72
CA VAL A 169 11.48 14.26 -13.17
C VAL A 169 12.01 13.22 -14.17
N THR A 170 12.96 12.41 -13.74
CA THR A 170 13.52 11.32 -14.54
C THR A 170 13.09 9.98 -13.94
N PRO A 171 12.40 9.14 -14.72
CA PRO A 171 11.81 7.91 -14.22
C PRO A 171 12.82 6.84 -13.83
#